data_AF-F4PMY6-F1
#
_entry.id   AF-F4PMY6-F1
#
_cell.length_a   1.000
_cell.length_b   1.000
_cell.length_c   1.000
_cell.angle_alpha   90.00
_cell.angle_beta   90.00
_cell.angle_gamma   90.00
#
_symmetry.space_group_name_H-M   'P 1'
#
loop_
_entity.id
_entity.type
_entity.pdbx_description
1 polymer ?
#
loop_
_entity_poly.entity_id
_entity_poly.type
_entity_poly.pdbx_seq_one_letter_code
_entity_poly.pdbx_strand_id
1 'polypeptide(L)'
;MAARLFINVTNTEFDSLHGKDLLKLVMRRFLGADECILSMVVTHLPSPIVAQRYRFAHLYKGPLDDEVATAIKNCDPNGPLMMYVSKMIPSDGGRFIAFGRVFSGTVRPNQKVRILGPNYEKGSLEDLFVKPIQNTVVMMGRKVEPIADCPCGNIIGVTGIDHFLVKTGTLTTSEDAHAMAAMKFSVSPVVRVTVTVKHAENLPRLIDGLSRLAKTDPAIQVYTEDTGENILATVGELQLEICLNDLREYANCEFTTSNPIVSYRETIIEKSAVCLSKSPNKHNRIYMYAEPLGLPLTEALENKVIAPNMDLPQRVEKFAEFGWSGQEVRNVWAFGPAATSNTNNMLVNATTGVQYLNEMKDYIVSSFQWTSNQGVLCEEPMRGVKFVLHDVTTIADAVHRGGGQIIPASRRCMFAAELSAQPRLVEPYYLADITCPEQSLGGVHSALGRRRGTIIEEQMANRGLFNVKAYLPVMESFGFNSFLAVETSGRAFLQMSFDHWELVDSDPLLPSSKGRDIVRSIRVRKGLKEDIPIVVVDVGIVLRQYNMTSNILYYHLLVVEMI
;
A
#
# COMPACT_ATOMS: atom_id res chain seq x y z
N MET A 1 34.13 42.18 21.06
CA MET A 1 32.84 41.45 21.12
C MET A 1 33.03 40.02 21.61
N ALA A 2 33.89 39.20 20.98
CA ALA A 2 34.18 37.82 21.41
C ALA A 2 34.56 37.69 22.89
N ALA A 3 35.47 38.54 23.39
CA ALA A 3 35.84 38.57 24.81
C ALA A 3 34.67 38.93 25.77
N ARG A 4 33.72 39.77 25.33
CA ARG A 4 32.50 40.09 26.12
C ARG A 4 31.51 38.94 26.17
N LEU A 5 31.57 38.05 25.18
CA LEU A 5 30.77 36.83 25.10
C LEU A 5 31.52 35.60 25.67
N PHE A 6 32.70 35.82 26.28
CA PHE A 6 33.59 34.76 26.79
C PHE A 6 34.02 33.74 25.72
N ILE A 7 34.03 34.14 24.44
CA ILE A 7 34.46 33.31 23.32
C ILE A 7 35.95 33.53 23.14
N ASN A 8 36.75 32.48 23.34
CA ASN A 8 38.18 32.51 23.03
C ASN A 8 38.35 32.31 21.51
N VAL A 9 38.90 33.29 20.81
CA VAL A 9 39.28 33.21 19.38
C VAL A 9 40.72 33.67 19.31
N THR A 10 41.62 32.84 18.77
CA THR A 10 43.03 33.23 18.68
C THR A 10 43.21 34.31 17.61
N ASN A 11 44.24 35.15 17.73
CA ASN A 11 44.55 36.15 16.70
C ASN A 11 44.78 35.48 15.34
N THR A 12 45.42 34.30 15.33
CA THR A 12 45.60 33.50 14.11
C THR A 12 44.28 33.06 13.48
N GLU A 13 43.27 32.64 14.24
CA GLU A 13 41.94 32.28 13.73
C GLU A 13 41.16 33.50 13.24
N PHE A 14 41.31 34.65 13.92
CA PHE A 14 40.66 35.88 13.54
C PHE A 14 41.23 36.48 12.25
N ASP A 15 42.55 36.42 12.09
CA ASP A 15 43.25 36.96 10.92
C ASP A 15 43.15 36.02 9.70
N SER A 16 42.98 34.71 9.91
CA SER A 16 42.92 33.72 8.82
C SER A 16 41.51 33.44 8.30
N LEU A 17 40.46 33.69 9.10
CA LEU A 17 39.07 33.41 8.72
C LEU A 17 38.29 34.70 8.47
N HIS A 18 37.47 34.71 7.42
CA HIS A 18 36.69 35.88 7.04
C HIS A 18 35.22 35.54 6.77
N GLY A 19 34.35 36.53 6.93
CA GLY A 19 32.93 36.44 6.59
C GLY A 19 32.20 35.27 7.27
N LYS A 20 31.67 34.34 6.46
CA LYS A 20 30.86 33.22 6.93
C LYS A 20 31.64 32.23 7.80
N ASP A 21 32.93 32.02 7.52
CA ASP A 21 33.72 31.00 8.23
C ASP A 21 34.09 31.46 9.64
N LEU A 22 34.44 32.74 9.79
CA LEU A 22 34.63 33.35 11.10
C LEU A 22 33.34 33.36 11.91
N LEU A 23 32.20 33.71 11.28
CA LEU A 23 30.89 33.65 11.93
C LEU A 23 30.57 32.23 12.40
N LYS A 24 30.82 31.21 11.57
CA LYS A 24 30.59 29.81 11.92
C LYS A 24 31.44 29.37 13.11
N LEU A 25 32.72 29.76 13.17
CA LEU A 25 33.62 29.48 14.29
C LEU A 25 33.11 30.12 15.58
N VAL A 26 32.81 31.41 15.53
CA VAL A 26 32.33 32.19 16.68
C VAL A 26 31.02 31.61 17.21
N MET A 27 30.06 31.32 16.32
CA MET A 27 28.76 30.76 16.71
C MET A 27 28.89 29.34 17.26
N ARG A 28 29.77 28.50 16.71
CA ARG A 28 30.01 27.14 17.23
C ARG A 28 30.54 27.16 18.66
N ARG A 29 31.37 28.15 19.02
CA ARG A 29 31.90 28.30 20.38
C ARG A 29 30.93 29.01 21.33
N PHE A 30 30.09 29.90 20.81
CA PHE A 30 29.11 30.63 21.63
C PHE A 30 27.86 29.80 21.93
N LEU A 31 27.31 29.16 20.90
CA LEU A 31 26.06 28.40 20.93
C LEU A 31 26.29 27.06 20.23
N GLY A 32 27.01 26.17 20.91
CA GLY A 32 27.18 24.79 20.46
C GLY A 32 25.82 24.11 20.29
N ALA A 33 25.45 23.83 19.05
CA ALA A 33 24.16 23.21 18.74
C ALA A 33 24.08 21.77 19.29
N ASP A 34 25.22 21.09 19.42
CA ASP A 34 25.36 19.74 19.93
C ASP A 34 24.85 19.61 21.37
N GLU A 35 25.28 20.47 22.29
CA GLU A 35 24.83 20.40 23.69
C GLU A 35 23.32 20.69 23.80
N CYS A 36 22.83 21.68 23.07
CA CYS A 36 21.40 22.03 23.05
C CYS A 36 20.54 20.87 22.52
N ILE A 37 20.92 20.29 21.37
CA ILE A 37 20.19 19.17 20.77
C ILE A 37 20.26 17.93 21.66
N LEU A 38 21.44 17.61 22.22
CA LEU A 38 21.60 16.45 23.11
C LEU A 38 20.78 16.61 24.39
N SER A 39 20.81 17.80 25.01
CA SER A 39 20.01 18.10 26.21
C SER A 39 18.51 17.99 25.93
N MET A 40 18.05 18.53 24.80
CA MET A 40 16.67 18.39 24.35
C MET A 40 16.28 16.92 24.15
N VAL A 41 17.13 16.14 23.48
CA VAL A 41 16.91 14.71 23.24
C VAL A 41 16.83 13.93 24.56
N VAL A 42 17.77 14.13 25.48
CA VAL A 42 17.80 13.44 26.78
C VAL A 42 16.60 13.82 27.65
N THR A 43 16.19 15.09 27.60
CA THR A 43 15.10 15.60 28.45
C THR A 43 13.72 15.21 27.92
N HIS A 44 13.51 15.23 26.60
CA HIS A 44 12.17 15.08 26.00
C HIS A 44 11.93 13.74 25.32
N LEU A 45 12.96 13.04 24.83
CA LEU A 45 12.77 11.73 24.20
C LEU A 45 12.86 10.61 25.25
N PRO A 46 11.82 9.77 25.40
CA PRO A 46 11.83 8.71 26.39
C PRO A 46 12.87 7.64 26.03
N SER A 47 13.53 7.10 27.07
CA SER A 47 14.41 5.94 26.91
C SER A 47 13.60 4.70 26.45
N PRO A 48 14.23 3.69 25.84
CA PRO A 48 13.56 2.46 25.43
C PRO A 48 12.77 1.79 26.57
N ILE A 49 13.28 1.82 27.79
CA ILE A 49 12.64 1.26 28.99
C ILE A 49 11.29 1.94 29.26
N VAL A 50 11.22 3.26 29.09
CA VAL A 50 9.97 4.02 29.26
C VAL A 50 9.07 3.84 28.05
N ALA A 51 9.64 3.95 26.84
CA ALA A 51 8.91 3.90 25.57
C ALA A 51 8.22 2.55 25.34
N GLN A 52 8.88 1.44 25.64
CA GLN A 52 8.33 0.11 25.39
C GLN A 52 7.12 -0.21 26.27
N ARG A 53 7.05 0.32 27.49
CA ARG A 53 5.93 0.06 28.42
C ARG A 53 4.56 0.43 27.87
N TYR A 54 4.46 1.50 27.09
CA TYR A 54 3.20 1.92 26.47
C TYR A 54 3.11 1.54 24.98
N ARG A 55 4.23 1.21 24.32
CA ARG A 55 4.25 0.84 22.91
C ARG A 55 4.11 -0.66 22.65
N PHE A 56 4.46 -1.54 23.59
CA PHE A 56 4.50 -2.98 23.34
C PHE A 56 3.18 -3.53 22.78
N ALA A 57 2.04 -3.01 23.27
CA ALA A 57 0.70 -3.40 22.80
C ALA A 57 0.45 -3.13 21.31
N HIS A 58 1.13 -2.14 20.73
CA HIS A 58 1.04 -1.84 19.28
C HIS A 58 2.13 -2.54 18.48
N LEU A 59 3.23 -2.94 19.13
CA LEU A 59 4.40 -3.51 18.47
C LEU A 59 4.32 -5.03 18.31
N TYR A 60 3.66 -5.72 19.23
CA TYR A 60 3.56 -7.17 19.24
C TYR A 60 2.16 -7.63 18.82
N LYS A 61 2.08 -8.58 17.88
CA LYS A 61 0.79 -9.10 17.39
C LYS A 61 0.20 -10.20 18.28
N GLY A 62 1.00 -10.77 19.18
CA GLY A 62 0.58 -11.87 20.05
C GLY A 62 -0.20 -11.39 21.28
N PRO A 63 -0.61 -12.33 22.15
CA PRO A 63 -1.24 -12.02 23.42
C PRO A 63 -0.37 -11.11 24.29
N LEU A 64 -0.99 -10.11 24.93
CA LEU A 64 -0.27 -9.10 25.73
C LEU A 64 0.20 -9.60 27.10
N ASP A 65 -0.25 -10.79 27.48
CA ASP A 65 0.04 -11.50 28.71
C ASP A 65 1.11 -12.58 28.55
N ASP A 66 1.60 -12.83 27.33
CA ASP A 66 2.65 -13.82 27.12
C ASP A 66 4.03 -13.37 27.63
N GLU A 67 4.93 -14.34 27.80
CA GLU A 67 6.30 -14.10 28.29
C GLU A 67 7.04 -13.09 27.40
N VAL A 68 6.83 -13.17 26.09
CA VAL A 68 7.49 -12.34 25.08
C VAL A 68 7.02 -10.89 25.17
N ALA A 69 5.73 -10.65 25.29
CA ALA A 69 5.10 -9.34 25.46
C ALA A 69 5.56 -8.71 26.78
N THR A 70 5.62 -9.50 27.85
CA THR A 70 6.13 -9.03 29.15
C THR A 70 7.60 -8.64 29.08
N ALA A 71 8.43 -9.44 28.40
CA ALA A 71 9.84 -9.16 28.23
C ALA A 71 10.09 -7.91 27.34
N ILE A 72 9.30 -7.74 26.26
CA ILE A 72 9.31 -6.51 25.44
C ILE A 72 8.88 -5.31 26.28
N LYS A 73 7.80 -5.42 27.07
CA LYS A 73 7.27 -4.34 27.91
C LYS A 73 8.30 -3.84 28.92
N ASN A 74 9.07 -4.77 29.48
CA ASN A 74 10.06 -4.48 30.52
C ASN A 74 11.45 -4.12 29.98
N CYS A 75 11.68 -4.21 28.66
CA CYS A 75 13.02 -4.09 28.08
C CYS A 75 14.00 -5.06 28.77
N ASP A 76 13.63 -6.34 28.91
CA ASP A 76 14.41 -7.30 29.69
C ASP A 76 15.57 -7.89 28.86
N PRO A 77 16.85 -7.65 29.21
CA PRO A 77 17.99 -8.20 28.48
C PRO A 77 18.16 -9.72 28.64
N ASN A 78 17.55 -10.31 29.68
CA ASN A 78 17.61 -11.74 29.98
C ASN A 78 16.39 -12.52 29.47
N GLY A 79 15.37 -11.81 28.97
CA GLY A 79 14.18 -12.42 28.38
C GLY A 79 14.44 -13.07 27.01
N PRO A 80 13.40 -13.65 26.38
CA PRO A 80 13.49 -14.18 25.03
C PRO A 80 13.94 -13.09 24.06
N LEU A 81 14.85 -13.44 23.14
CA LEU A 81 15.31 -12.50 22.12
C LEU A 81 14.11 -12.10 21.26
N MET A 82 13.93 -10.80 21.09
CA MET A 82 13.02 -10.21 20.11
C MET A 82 13.73 -9.06 19.44
N MET A 83 14.04 -9.19 18.15
CA MET A 83 14.61 -8.12 17.34
C MET A 83 13.71 -7.87 16.14
N TYR A 84 13.38 -6.60 15.88
CA TYR A 84 12.67 -6.22 14.67
C TYR A 84 13.65 -5.67 13.66
N VAL A 85 13.72 -6.30 12.48
CA VAL A 85 14.49 -5.82 11.33
C VAL A 85 13.61 -4.84 10.56
N SER A 86 14.05 -3.59 10.46
CA SER A 86 13.31 -2.52 9.78
C SER A 86 13.76 -2.30 8.33
N LYS A 87 15.03 -2.59 8.03
CA LYS A 87 15.62 -2.31 6.71
C LYS A 87 16.82 -3.22 6.47
N MET A 88 17.06 -3.58 5.21
CA MET A 88 18.29 -4.23 4.79
C MET A 88 19.25 -3.17 4.22
N ILE A 89 20.45 -3.07 4.80
CA ILE A 89 21.48 -2.13 4.36
C ILE A 89 22.46 -2.87 3.45
N PRO A 90 22.71 -2.40 2.22
CA PRO A 90 23.68 -3.02 1.34
C PRO A 90 25.09 -2.92 1.95
N SER A 91 25.87 -3.99 1.81
CA SER A 91 27.25 -4.10 2.25
C SER A 91 28.12 -4.65 1.12
N ASP A 92 29.44 -4.51 1.27
CA ASP A 92 30.41 -4.90 0.26
C ASP A 92 30.27 -6.39 -0.11
N GLY A 93 30.43 -6.69 -1.41
CA GLY A 93 30.29 -8.06 -1.93
C GLY A 93 28.85 -8.51 -2.17
N GLY A 94 27.89 -7.58 -2.22
CA GLY A 94 26.50 -7.88 -2.60
C GLY A 94 25.67 -8.56 -1.50
N ARG A 95 26.15 -8.54 -0.26
CA ARG A 95 25.41 -9.01 0.92
C ARG A 95 24.67 -7.87 1.59
N PHE A 96 23.68 -8.21 2.39
CA PHE A 96 22.91 -7.23 3.16
C PHE A 96 23.09 -7.42 4.66
N ILE A 97 23.14 -6.30 5.38
CA ILE A 97 23.09 -6.23 6.83
C ILE A 97 21.65 -5.94 7.22
N ALA A 98 21.03 -6.85 7.97
CA ALA A 98 19.71 -6.64 8.53
C ALA A 98 19.81 -5.64 9.68
N PHE A 99 19.27 -4.44 9.49
CA PHE A 99 19.32 -3.36 10.45
C PHE A 99 18.01 -3.26 11.22
N GLY A 100 18.11 -3.26 12.54
CA GLY A 100 16.94 -3.34 13.40
C GLY A 100 17.19 -2.96 14.84
N ARG A 101 16.15 -3.05 15.67
CA ARG A 101 16.23 -2.82 17.12
C ARG A 101 15.95 -4.11 17.87
N VAL A 102 16.73 -4.36 18.90
CA VAL A 102 16.46 -5.44 19.87
C VAL A 102 15.45 -4.89 20.89
N PHE A 103 14.29 -5.52 20.99
CA PHE A 103 13.21 -5.14 21.91
C PHE A 103 13.25 -5.91 23.23
N SER A 104 13.70 -7.16 23.19
CA SER A 104 13.86 -8.04 24.37
C SER A 104 15.05 -8.98 24.14
N GLY A 105 15.65 -9.44 25.22
CA GLY A 105 16.79 -10.35 25.23
C GLY A 105 18.09 -9.71 24.75
N THR A 106 19.07 -10.55 24.44
CA THR A 106 20.39 -10.14 23.97
C THR A 106 20.76 -10.93 22.72
N VAL A 107 21.15 -10.23 21.65
CA VAL A 107 21.56 -10.85 20.38
C VAL A 107 23.06 -11.13 20.39
N ARG A 108 23.46 -12.32 19.93
CA ARG A 108 24.86 -12.76 19.87
C ARG A 108 25.20 -13.41 18.51
N PRO A 109 26.47 -13.34 18.06
CA PRO A 109 26.98 -14.15 16.96
C PRO A 109 26.78 -15.65 17.23
N ASN A 110 26.57 -16.43 16.17
CA ASN A 110 26.29 -17.87 16.18
C ASN A 110 25.05 -18.32 16.96
N GLN A 111 24.25 -17.39 17.47
CA GLN A 111 22.98 -17.70 18.12
C GLN A 111 21.97 -18.19 17.09
N LYS A 112 21.39 -19.38 17.31
CA LYS A 112 20.28 -19.88 16.49
C LYS A 112 19.03 -19.06 16.78
N VAL A 113 18.47 -18.45 15.74
CA VAL A 113 17.25 -17.64 15.82
C VAL A 113 16.22 -18.13 14.83
N ARG A 114 14.96 -17.93 15.18
CA ARG A 114 13.79 -18.04 14.30
C ARG A 114 13.59 -16.70 13.63
N ILE A 115 13.56 -16.70 12.31
CA ILE A 115 13.32 -15.57 11.43
C ILE A 115 11.85 -15.67 11.02
N LEU A 116 11.03 -14.78 11.54
CA LEU A 116 9.62 -14.65 11.24
C LEU A 116 9.47 -13.55 10.20
N GLY A 117 9.04 -13.89 8.99
CA GLY A 117 8.70 -12.89 7.98
C GLY A 117 7.39 -12.16 8.29
N PRO A 118 7.02 -11.18 7.46
CA PRO A 118 5.87 -10.31 7.71
C PRO A 118 4.51 -11.03 7.71
N ASN A 119 4.42 -12.15 7.00
CA ASN A 119 3.19 -12.93 6.83
C ASN A 119 3.11 -14.14 7.76
N TYR A 120 4.11 -14.34 8.63
CA TYR A 120 4.11 -15.44 9.58
C TYR A 120 2.93 -15.37 10.56
N GLU A 121 2.22 -16.48 10.70
CA GLU A 121 1.21 -16.74 11.72
C GLU A 121 1.65 -17.90 12.62
N LYS A 122 1.32 -17.82 13.92
CA LYS A 122 1.73 -18.85 14.88
C LYS A 122 1.14 -20.21 14.49
N GLY A 123 2.00 -21.20 14.34
CA GLY A 123 1.64 -22.57 13.93
C GLY A 123 1.82 -22.84 12.43
N SER A 124 2.01 -21.80 11.62
CA SER A 124 2.39 -21.96 10.21
C SER A 124 3.90 -22.22 10.07
N LEU A 125 4.26 -23.03 9.06
CA LEU A 125 5.64 -23.17 8.60
C LEU A 125 5.97 -22.18 7.47
N GLU A 126 4.96 -21.49 6.94
CA GLU A 126 5.16 -20.46 5.93
C GLU A 126 5.87 -19.25 6.55
N ASP A 127 6.85 -18.71 5.83
CA ASP A 127 7.60 -17.51 6.23
C ASP A 127 8.37 -17.66 7.58
N LEU A 128 8.69 -18.91 7.96
CA LEU A 128 9.50 -19.26 9.13
C LEU A 128 10.82 -19.91 8.71
N PHE A 129 11.93 -19.34 9.15
CA PHE A 129 13.27 -19.92 8.94
C PHE A 129 14.06 -19.99 10.24
N VAL A 130 14.78 -21.10 10.48
CA VAL A 130 15.64 -21.23 11.66
C VAL A 130 17.10 -21.28 11.23
N LYS A 131 17.84 -20.21 11.53
CA LYS A 131 19.24 -20.04 11.10
C LYS A 131 20.07 -19.34 12.17
N PRO A 132 21.38 -19.62 12.25
CA PRO A 132 22.28 -18.90 13.14
C PRO A 132 22.60 -17.50 12.58
N ILE A 133 22.69 -16.53 13.47
CA ILE A 133 23.26 -15.22 13.17
C ILE A 133 24.76 -15.40 12.90
N GLN A 134 25.29 -14.83 11.82
CA GLN A 134 26.73 -14.91 11.55
C GLN A 134 27.49 -13.93 12.44
N ASN A 135 27.26 -12.62 12.27
CA ASN A 135 27.88 -11.58 13.08
C ASN A 135 26.84 -10.53 13.51
N THR A 136 27.10 -9.91 14.66
CA THR A 136 26.42 -8.71 15.14
C THR A 136 27.34 -7.51 14.98
N VAL A 137 26.84 -6.42 14.39
CA VAL A 137 27.64 -5.25 14.02
C VAL A 137 26.97 -3.95 14.45
N VAL A 138 27.74 -3.03 15.02
CA VAL A 138 27.32 -1.65 15.28
C VAL A 138 27.59 -0.81 14.03
N MET A 139 26.56 -0.12 13.56
CA MET A 139 26.63 0.74 12.38
C MET A 139 26.84 2.19 12.81
N MET A 140 28.01 2.75 12.52
CA MET A 140 28.39 4.15 12.80
C MET A 140 28.56 4.92 11.49
N GLY A 141 27.44 5.21 10.83
CA GLY A 141 27.43 5.82 9.49
C GLY A 141 28.04 4.88 8.46
N ARG A 142 29.23 5.22 7.95
CA ARG A 142 29.96 4.38 6.97
C ARG A 142 30.80 3.28 7.61
N LYS A 143 31.08 3.37 8.92
CA LYS A 143 31.89 2.38 9.64
C LYS A 143 30.99 1.29 10.23
N VAL A 144 31.43 0.04 10.08
CA VAL A 144 30.75 -1.13 10.62
C VAL A 144 31.73 -1.84 11.55
N GLU A 145 31.38 -1.94 12.82
CA GLU A 145 32.24 -2.57 13.83
C GLU A 145 31.58 -3.84 14.40
N PRO A 146 32.24 -5.01 14.32
CA PRO A 146 31.70 -6.23 14.90
C PRO A 146 31.75 -6.16 16.43
N ILE A 147 30.69 -6.67 17.07
CA ILE A 147 30.57 -6.74 18.52
C ILE A 147 30.19 -8.15 18.97
N ALA A 148 30.49 -8.48 20.23
CA ALA A 148 30.24 -9.80 20.79
C ALA A 148 28.77 -10.04 21.16
N ASP A 149 28.07 -9.02 21.65
CA ASP A 149 26.64 -9.10 21.95
C ASP A 149 25.99 -7.72 22.08
N CYS A 150 24.67 -7.66 21.92
CA CYS A 150 23.90 -6.42 22.03
C CYS A 150 22.58 -6.64 22.80
N PRO A 151 22.38 -5.98 23.95
CA PRO A 151 21.14 -6.13 24.72
C PRO A 151 19.99 -5.30 24.14
N CYS A 152 18.77 -5.61 24.57
CA CYS A 152 17.56 -4.87 24.23
C CYS A 152 17.64 -3.36 24.48
N GLY A 153 16.87 -2.61 23.70
CA GLY A 153 16.86 -1.15 23.63
C GLY A 153 17.76 -0.58 22.53
N ASN A 154 18.79 -1.32 22.12
CA ASN A 154 19.79 -0.89 21.15
C ASN A 154 19.39 -1.18 19.71
N ILE A 155 19.99 -0.41 18.80
CA ILE A 155 19.87 -0.58 17.35
C ILE A 155 21.15 -1.25 16.86
N ILE A 156 21.01 -2.32 16.08
CA ILE A 156 22.12 -3.18 15.67
C ILE A 156 21.92 -3.72 14.26
N GLY A 157 23.02 -4.01 13.59
CA GLY A 157 23.07 -4.77 12.34
C GLY A 157 23.36 -6.25 12.60
N VAL A 158 22.71 -7.12 11.83
CA VAL A 158 22.92 -8.58 11.88
C VAL A 158 23.21 -9.09 10.48
N THR A 159 24.19 -9.99 10.35
CA THR A 159 24.54 -10.63 9.06
C THR A 159 24.17 -12.11 9.03
N GLY A 160 24.00 -12.65 7.82
CA GLY A 160 23.70 -14.07 7.58
C GLY A 160 22.21 -14.43 7.52
N ILE A 161 21.33 -13.43 7.52
CA ILE A 161 19.87 -13.61 7.45
C ILE A 161 19.23 -13.03 6.17
N ASP A 162 20.04 -12.46 5.29
CA ASP A 162 19.65 -11.73 4.08
C ASP A 162 18.98 -12.59 3.01
N HIS A 163 19.27 -13.89 2.97
CA HIS A 163 18.59 -14.82 2.07
C HIS A 163 17.17 -15.18 2.51
N PHE A 164 16.87 -15.08 3.80
CA PHE A 164 15.61 -15.54 4.40
C PHE A 164 14.63 -14.40 4.65
N LEU A 165 15.12 -13.16 4.64
CA LEU A 165 14.31 -11.99 4.89
C LEU A 165 14.46 -10.98 3.76
N VAL A 166 13.33 -10.55 3.19
CA VAL A 166 13.33 -9.58 2.10
C VAL A 166 13.44 -8.16 2.63
N LYS A 167 12.48 -7.69 3.44
CA LYS A 167 12.41 -6.28 3.88
C LYS A 167 12.43 -6.09 5.39
N THR A 168 11.41 -6.67 6.02
CA THR A 168 11.13 -6.52 7.44
C THR A 168 10.76 -7.86 8.01
N GLY A 169 11.05 -8.07 9.29
CA GLY A 169 10.79 -9.32 9.95
C GLY A 169 11.18 -9.27 11.41
N THR A 170 10.83 -10.32 12.12
CA THR A 170 11.10 -10.48 13.55
C THR A 170 12.06 -11.64 13.76
N LEU A 171 13.15 -11.40 14.49
CA LEU A 171 14.07 -12.45 14.93
C LEU A 171 13.75 -12.79 16.37
N THR A 172 13.61 -14.08 16.68
CA THR A 172 13.31 -14.53 18.04
C THR A 172 13.97 -15.84 18.41
N THR A 173 14.19 -16.07 19.69
CA THR A 173 14.57 -17.38 20.24
C THR A 173 13.39 -18.18 20.77
N SER A 174 12.24 -17.56 21.01
CA SER A 174 11.07 -18.23 21.57
C SER A 174 10.26 -18.94 20.49
N GLU A 175 9.79 -20.16 20.79
CA GLU A 175 8.93 -20.90 19.87
C GLU A 175 7.48 -20.39 19.87
N ASP A 176 7.06 -19.81 20.99
CA ASP A 176 5.72 -19.30 21.20
C ASP A 176 5.51 -17.86 20.73
N ALA A 177 6.58 -17.22 20.25
CA ALA A 177 6.57 -15.83 19.80
C ALA A 177 5.73 -15.61 18.53
N HIS A 178 5.04 -14.47 18.52
CA HIS A 178 4.37 -13.95 17.34
C HIS A 178 5.27 -12.92 16.63
N ALA A 179 5.01 -12.68 15.34
CA ALA A 179 5.69 -11.62 14.61
C ALA A 179 5.32 -10.24 15.18
N MET A 180 6.27 -9.30 15.15
CA MET A 180 6.00 -7.90 15.44
C MET A 180 5.17 -7.25 14.32
N ALA A 181 4.45 -6.17 14.66
CA ALA A 181 3.66 -5.42 13.71
C ALA A 181 4.55 -4.81 12.62
N ALA A 182 4.21 -5.09 11.36
CA ALA A 182 4.92 -4.52 10.21
C ALA A 182 4.70 -3.00 10.14
N MET A 183 5.72 -2.29 9.66
CA MET A 183 5.64 -0.85 9.45
C MET A 183 4.58 -0.53 8.39
N LYS A 184 3.65 0.36 8.73
CA LYS A 184 2.72 0.96 7.76
C LYS A 184 3.40 2.19 7.16
N PHE A 185 3.60 2.19 5.85
CA PHE A 185 4.03 3.38 5.13
C PHE A 185 2.81 4.29 4.95
N SER A 186 2.98 5.58 5.21
CA SER A 186 1.95 6.58 4.92
C SER A 186 1.74 6.79 3.42
N VAL A 187 2.70 6.34 2.60
CA VAL A 187 2.71 6.52 1.16
C VAL A 187 2.60 5.18 0.45
N SER A 188 1.77 5.13 -0.59
CA SER A 188 1.60 3.95 -1.44
C SER A 188 2.40 4.08 -2.73
N PRO A 189 3.04 3.01 -3.23
CA PRO A 189 3.74 3.04 -4.51
C PRO A 189 2.73 2.99 -5.66
N VAL A 190 2.42 4.16 -6.22
CA VAL A 190 1.41 4.33 -7.28
C VAL A 190 2.00 4.34 -8.69
N VAL A 191 3.28 4.69 -8.83
CA VAL A 191 4.00 4.76 -10.10
C VAL A 191 4.59 3.40 -10.42
N ARG A 192 4.23 2.83 -11.58
CA ARG A 192 4.70 1.51 -12.03
C ARG A 192 5.48 1.61 -13.33
N VAL A 193 6.53 0.83 -13.45
CA VAL A 193 7.30 0.66 -14.69
C VAL A 193 7.57 -0.82 -14.90
N THR A 194 7.37 -1.28 -16.14
CA THR A 194 7.82 -2.60 -16.57
C THR A 194 9.32 -2.55 -16.86
N VAL A 195 10.07 -3.50 -16.31
CA VAL A 195 11.51 -3.67 -16.55
C VAL A 195 11.75 -4.98 -17.29
N THR A 196 12.32 -4.88 -18.50
CA THR A 196 12.61 -6.03 -19.36
C THR A 196 14.09 -6.07 -19.75
N VAL A 197 14.66 -7.26 -19.88
CA VAL A 197 16.03 -7.41 -20.39
C VAL A 197 16.04 -7.31 -21.92
N LYS A 198 17.11 -6.71 -22.48
CA LYS A 198 17.31 -6.72 -23.96
C LYS A 198 17.63 -8.12 -24.49
N HIS A 199 18.38 -8.89 -23.69
CA HIS A 199 18.79 -10.25 -24.01
C HIS A 199 18.24 -11.21 -22.96
N ALA A 200 17.52 -12.26 -23.40
CA ALA A 200 16.87 -13.21 -22.50
C ALA A 200 17.83 -13.93 -21.55
N GLU A 201 19.09 -14.11 -21.95
CA GLU A 201 20.17 -14.70 -21.13
C GLU A 201 20.43 -13.93 -19.82
N ASN A 202 20.16 -12.62 -19.81
CA ASN A 202 20.37 -11.77 -18.64
C ASN A 202 19.19 -11.74 -17.67
N LEU A 203 18.07 -12.42 -17.99
CA LEU A 203 16.87 -12.42 -17.15
C LEU A 203 17.14 -12.85 -15.70
N PRO A 204 17.96 -13.90 -15.41
CA PRO A 204 18.28 -14.26 -14.03
C PRO A 204 19.01 -13.16 -13.26
N ARG A 205 19.87 -12.39 -13.95
CA ARG A 205 20.61 -11.26 -13.34
C ARG A 205 19.68 -10.10 -13.04
N LEU A 206 18.70 -9.84 -13.91
CA LEU A 206 17.66 -8.84 -13.64
C LEU A 206 16.81 -9.23 -12.43
N ILE A 207 16.35 -10.49 -12.35
CA ILE A 207 15.55 -10.97 -11.22
C ILE A 207 16.33 -10.88 -9.90
N ASP A 208 17.61 -11.25 -9.90
CA ASP A 208 18.48 -11.07 -8.71
C ASP A 208 18.64 -9.58 -8.36
N GLY A 209 18.90 -8.71 -9.33
CA GLY A 209 19.01 -7.28 -9.12
C GLY A 209 17.74 -6.64 -8.58
N LEU A 210 16.58 -7.02 -9.12
CA LEU A 210 15.25 -6.60 -8.67
C LEU A 210 14.95 -7.10 -7.25
N SER A 211 15.32 -8.35 -6.94
CA SER A 211 15.20 -8.91 -5.59
C SER A 211 16.04 -8.13 -4.60
N ARG A 212 17.29 -7.79 -4.95
CA ARG A 212 18.19 -6.96 -4.11
C ARG A 212 17.64 -5.56 -3.90
N LEU A 213 17.17 -4.92 -4.97
CA LEU A 213 16.54 -3.59 -4.91
C LEU A 213 15.35 -3.58 -3.95
N ALA A 214 14.50 -4.61 -4.01
CA ALA A 214 13.35 -4.77 -3.11
C ALA A 214 13.73 -4.88 -1.63
N LYS A 215 14.97 -5.25 -1.29
CA LYS A 215 15.48 -5.28 0.09
C LYS A 215 15.95 -3.90 0.56
N THR A 216 16.54 -3.12 -0.35
CA THR A 216 17.17 -1.84 -0.03
C THR A 216 16.15 -0.77 0.31
N ASP A 217 15.00 -0.72 -0.37
CA ASP A 217 13.96 0.27 -0.12
C ASP A 217 12.67 -0.39 0.40
N PRO A 218 12.22 -0.07 1.63
CA PRO A 218 10.98 -0.62 2.16
C PRO A 218 9.72 -0.23 1.36
N ALA A 219 9.70 0.96 0.74
CA ALA A 219 8.51 1.53 0.11
C ALA A 219 8.25 1.03 -1.32
N ILE A 220 9.27 0.50 -2.01
CA ILE A 220 9.09 0.00 -3.39
C ILE A 220 8.42 -1.37 -3.41
N GLN A 221 7.70 -1.71 -4.47
CA GLN A 221 7.20 -3.08 -4.66
C GLN A 221 7.72 -3.64 -5.97
N VAL A 222 8.14 -4.89 -5.93
CA VAL A 222 8.62 -5.62 -7.10
C VAL A 222 7.84 -6.91 -7.17
N TYR A 223 7.19 -7.15 -8.30
CA TYR A 223 6.43 -8.36 -8.55
C TYR A 223 6.42 -8.65 -10.06
N THR A 224 6.16 -9.91 -10.40
CA THR A 224 5.98 -10.34 -11.80
C THR A 224 4.48 -10.50 -12.04
N GLU A 225 3.97 -9.89 -13.11
CA GLU A 225 2.57 -10.07 -13.53
C GLU A 225 2.38 -11.41 -14.24
N ASP A 226 1.12 -11.86 -14.35
CA ASP A 226 0.77 -13.12 -15.04
C ASP A 226 1.22 -13.15 -16.51
N THR A 227 1.41 -11.96 -17.11
CA THR A 227 1.98 -11.76 -18.46
C THR A 227 3.46 -12.13 -18.55
N GLY A 228 4.15 -12.34 -17.41
CA GLY A 228 5.59 -12.56 -17.32
C GLY A 228 6.41 -11.27 -17.26
N GLU A 229 5.76 -10.11 -17.22
CA GLU A 229 6.41 -8.81 -17.10
C GLU A 229 6.83 -8.52 -15.65
N ASN A 230 8.06 -8.03 -15.45
CA ASN A 230 8.54 -7.62 -14.12
C ASN A 230 8.20 -6.15 -13.89
N ILE A 231 7.42 -5.88 -12.85
CA ILE A 231 6.95 -4.54 -12.50
C ILE A 231 7.74 -4.02 -11.30
N LEU A 232 8.24 -2.80 -11.44
CA LEU A 232 8.79 -1.98 -10.35
C LEU A 232 7.80 -0.87 -10.02
N ALA A 233 7.26 -0.88 -8.81
CA ALA A 233 6.35 0.14 -8.30
C ALA A 233 7.04 1.02 -7.25
N THR A 234 6.88 2.34 -7.35
CA THR A 234 7.52 3.36 -6.51
C THR A 234 6.53 4.47 -6.13
N VAL A 235 6.88 5.27 -5.12
CA VAL A 235 6.04 6.35 -4.59
C VAL A 235 6.01 7.55 -5.53
N GLY A 236 7.07 7.79 -6.31
CA GLY A 236 7.14 8.94 -7.20
C GLY A 236 8.31 8.86 -8.18
N GLU A 237 8.36 9.83 -9.10
CA GLU A 237 9.30 9.88 -10.22
C GLU A 237 10.77 9.89 -9.77
N LEU A 238 11.12 10.72 -8.78
CA LEU A 238 12.50 10.79 -8.28
C LEU A 238 12.96 9.45 -7.67
N GLN A 239 12.08 8.80 -6.89
CA GLN A 239 12.39 7.50 -6.32
C GLN A 239 12.57 6.44 -7.41
N LEU A 240 11.72 6.48 -8.45
CA LEU A 240 11.86 5.62 -9.62
C LEU A 240 13.22 5.80 -10.30
N GLU A 241 13.65 7.05 -10.54
CA GLU A 241 14.95 7.33 -11.16
C GLU A 241 16.13 6.76 -10.35
N ILE A 242 16.12 6.98 -9.03
CA ILE A 242 17.13 6.43 -8.12
C ILE A 242 17.10 4.90 -8.18
N CYS A 243 15.92 4.28 -8.09
CA CYS A 243 15.77 2.83 -8.13
C CYS A 243 16.26 2.22 -9.44
N LEU A 244 16.04 2.89 -10.58
CA LEU A 244 16.53 2.43 -11.87
C LEU A 244 18.05 2.56 -11.98
N ASN A 245 18.66 3.58 -11.38
CA ASN A 245 20.11 3.70 -11.31
C ASN A 245 20.72 2.62 -10.41
N ASP A 246 20.16 2.40 -9.22
CA ASP A 246 20.58 1.33 -8.30
C ASP A 246 20.42 -0.06 -8.95
N LEU A 247 19.34 -0.28 -9.71
CA LEU A 247 19.11 -1.53 -10.42
C LEU A 247 20.17 -1.82 -11.48
N ARG A 248 20.69 -0.79 -12.17
CA ARG A 248 21.79 -0.94 -13.13
C ARG A 248 23.05 -1.45 -12.44
N GLU A 249 23.34 -0.96 -11.24
CA GLU A 249 24.48 -1.41 -10.44
C GLU A 249 24.27 -2.84 -9.92
N TYR A 250 23.07 -3.17 -9.41
CA TYR A 250 22.80 -4.49 -8.85
C TYR A 250 22.68 -5.60 -9.89
N ALA A 251 21.95 -5.36 -10.98
CA ALA A 251 21.75 -6.37 -12.02
C ALA A 251 22.99 -6.50 -12.93
N ASN A 252 23.75 -5.42 -13.10
CA ASN A 252 24.92 -5.33 -13.98
C ASN A 252 24.61 -5.94 -15.38
N CYS A 253 23.46 -5.55 -15.93
CA CYS A 253 22.95 -5.97 -17.22
C CYS A 253 22.21 -4.84 -17.92
N GLU A 254 22.13 -4.89 -19.25
CA GLU A 254 21.30 -3.95 -20.01
C GLU A 254 19.82 -4.34 -19.96
N PHE A 255 18.99 -3.41 -19.48
CA PHE A 255 17.55 -3.52 -19.46
C PHE A 255 16.88 -2.29 -20.09
N THR A 256 15.66 -2.48 -20.54
CA THR A 256 14.76 -1.45 -21.04
C THR A 256 13.62 -1.24 -20.05
N THR A 257 13.12 -0.01 -19.99
CA THR A 257 11.99 0.37 -19.14
C THR A 257 10.85 0.86 -20.00
N SER A 258 9.62 0.52 -19.61
CA SER A 258 8.42 1.12 -20.19
C SER A 258 8.26 2.57 -19.73
N ASN A 259 7.35 3.30 -20.38
CA ASN A 259 6.88 4.56 -19.81
C ASN A 259 6.26 4.32 -18.42
N PRO A 260 6.41 5.27 -17.48
CA PRO A 260 5.73 5.22 -16.19
C PRO A 260 4.22 5.18 -16.36
N ILE A 261 3.60 4.28 -15.61
CA ILE A 261 2.17 4.03 -15.61
C ILE A 261 1.63 4.33 -14.22
N VAL A 262 0.41 4.86 -14.18
CA VAL A 262 -0.34 5.05 -12.95
C VAL A 262 -1.39 3.95 -12.83
N SER A 263 -1.51 3.41 -11.62
CA SER A 263 -2.55 2.42 -11.31
C SER A 263 -3.86 3.15 -11.09
N TYR A 264 -4.87 2.84 -11.88
CA TYR A 264 -6.23 3.31 -11.65
C TYR A 264 -6.95 2.35 -10.69
N ARG A 265 -8.15 2.75 -10.26
CA ARG A 265 -9.11 1.87 -9.57
C ARG A 265 -10.45 1.92 -10.27
N GLU A 266 -11.21 0.84 -10.18
CA GLU A 266 -12.58 0.77 -10.68
C GLU A 266 -13.56 1.01 -9.53
N THR A 267 -14.61 1.79 -9.76
CA THR A 267 -15.66 2.03 -8.77
C THR A 267 -17.02 2.13 -9.45
N ILE A 268 -18.09 2.29 -8.67
CA ILE A 268 -19.46 2.42 -9.15
C ILE A 268 -20.10 3.67 -8.54
N ILE A 269 -20.97 4.34 -9.28
CA ILE A 269 -21.68 5.54 -8.79
C ILE A 269 -23.04 5.17 -8.19
N GLU A 270 -23.76 4.24 -8.84
CA GLU A 270 -25.15 3.96 -8.52
C GLU A 270 -25.35 2.53 -8.03
N LYS A 271 -26.53 2.26 -7.48
CA LYS A 271 -26.96 0.90 -7.18
C LYS A 271 -27.35 0.19 -8.46
N SER A 272 -26.81 -1.01 -8.67
CA SER A 272 -27.13 -1.84 -9.83
C SER A 272 -28.53 -2.44 -9.73
N ALA A 273 -29.08 -2.83 -10.88
CA ALA A 273 -30.16 -3.82 -10.92
C ALA A 273 -29.69 -5.17 -10.34
N VAL A 274 -30.64 -6.02 -9.96
CA VAL A 274 -30.33 -7.40 -9.52
C VAL A 274 -29.95 -8.24 -10.73
N CYS A 275 -28.67 -8.55 -10.86
CA CYS A 275 -28.13 -9.37 -11.94
C CYS A 275 -28.24 -10.86 -11.61
N LEU A 276 -28.28 -11.69 -12.65
CA LEU A 276 -28.38 -13.14 -12.54
C LEU A 276 -27.25 -13.79 -13.33
N SER A 277 -26.62 -14.80 -12.74
CA SER A 277 -25.77 -15.72 -13.49
C SER A 277 -26.10 -17.17 -13.18
N LYS A 278 -26.06 -18.00 -14.22
CA LYS A 278 -26.24 -19.45 -14.11
C LYS A 278 -24.88 -20.13 -14.08
N SER A 279 -24.76 -21.22 -13.32
CA SER A 279 -23.58 -22.09 -13.41
C SER A 279 -23.46 -22.74 -14.79
N PRO A 280 -22.25 -23.19 -15.21
CA PRO A 280 -22.06 -23.91 -16.47
C PRO A 280 -23.01 -25.11 -16.64
N ASN A 281 -23.29 -25.84 -15.56
CA ASN A 281 -24.26 -26.93 -15.54
C ASN A 281 -25.74 -26.48 -15.49
N LYS A 282 -26.02 -25.17 -15.48
CA LYS A 282 -27.37 -24.54 -15.45
C LYS A 282 -28.24 -24.87 -14.23
N HIS A 283 -27.72 -25.58 -13.24
CA HIS A 283 -28.47 -25.99 -12.06
C HIS A 283 -28.47 -24.94 -10.94
N ASN A 284 -27.41 -24.16 -10.82
CA ASN A 284 -27.32 -23.10 -9.83
C ASN A 284 -27.55 -21.75 -10.48
N ARG A 285 -28.25 -20.87 -9.79
CA ARG A 285 -28.44 -19.48 -10.21
C ARG A 285 -28.15 -18.56 -9.04
N ILE A 286 -27.36 -17.54 -9.31
CA ILE A 286 -26.84 -16.61 -8.31
C ILE A 286 -27.37 -15.23 -8.67
N TYR A 287 -27.98 -14.56 -7.69
CA TYR A 287 -28.54 -13.22 -7.83
C TYR A 287 -27.76 -12.25 -6.95
N MET A 288 -27.19 -11.22 -7.56
CA MET A 288 -26.41 -10.20 -6.86
C MET A 288 -26.71 -8.81 -7.40
N TYR A 289 -26.54 -7.80 -6.56
CA TYR A 289 -26.46 -6.42 -6.99
C TYR A 289 -25.23 -5.75 -6.34
N ALA A 290 -24.78 -4.64 -6.92
CA ALA A 290 -23.69 -3.84 -6.42
C ALA A 290 -24.22 -2.46 -5.98
N GLU A 291 -23.67 -1.90 -4.91
CA GLU A 291 -23.93 -0.52 -4.49
C GLU A 291 -22.67 0.14 -3.92
N PRO A 292 -22.51 1.47 -4.05
CA PRO A 292 -21.33 2.16 -3.53
C PRO A 292 -21.31 2.12 -1.99
N LEU A 293 -20.12 1.94 -1.41
CA LEU A 293 -19.91 1.98 0.04
C LEU A 293 -19.96 3.39 0.63
N GLY A 294 -19.72 4.41 -0.20
CA GLY A 294 -19.48 5.78 0.21
C GLY A 294 -18.03 6.03 0.61
N LEU A 295 -17.56 7.27 0.40
CA LEU A 295 -16.16 7.65 0.64
C LEU A 295 -15.71 7.48 2.10
N PRO A 296 -16.48 7.93 3.13
CA PRO A 296 -15.99 7.87 4.52
C PRO A 296 -15.74 6.44 4.99
N LEU A 297 -16.62 5.50 4.63
CA LEU A 297 -16.45 4.09 4.99
C LEU A 297 -15.31 3.45 4.20
N THR A 298 -15.16 3.80 2.92
CA THR A 298 -14.05 3.31 2.08
C THR A 298 -12.70 3.72 2.67
N GLU A 299 -12.55 4.99 3.06
CA GLU A 299 -11.32 5.49 3.68
C GLU A 299 -11.05 4.88 5.06
N ALA A 300 -12.09 4.64 5.87
CA ALA A 300 -11.95 3.97 7.15
C ALA A 300 -11.44 2.52 7.00
N LEU A 301 -11.87 1.82 5.94
CA LEU A 301 -11.38 0.49 5.58
C LEU A 301 -9.93 0.53 5.06
N GLU A 302 -9.60 1.49 4.19
CA GLU A 302 -8.24 1.67 3.64
C GLU A 302 -7.22 1.98 4.75
N ASN A 303 -7.58 2.86 5.68
CA ASN A 303 -6.75 3.22 6.83
C ASN A 303 -6.72 2.15 7.93
N LYS A 304 -7.46 1.04 7.75
CA LYS A 304 -7.58 -0.06 8.71
C LYS A 304 -8.09 0.39 10.08
N VAL A 305 -8.92 1.44 10.11
CA VAL A 305 -9.73 1.82 11.27
C VAL A 305 -10.76 0.73 11.54
N ILE A 306 -11.33 0.21 10.45
CA ILE A 306 -12.11 -1.03 10.43
C ILE A 306 -11.25 -2.08 9.73
N ALA A 307 -10.84 -3.11 10.45
CA ALA A 307 -10.05 -4.20 9.91
C ALA A 307 -10.84 -5.53 9.91
N PRO A 308 -10.62 -6.42 8.91
CA PRO A 308 -11.33 -7.70 8.83
C PRO A 308 -11.13 -8.61 10.05
N ASN A 309 -9.99 -8.48 10.71
CA ASN A 309 -9.59 -9.28 11.87
C ASN A 309 -10.05 -8.70 13.21
N MET A 310 -10.82 -7.61 13.23
CA MET A 310 -11.37 -7.05 14.46
C MET A 310 -12.47 -7.94 15.02
N ASP A 311 -12.55 -7.99 16.36
CA ASP A 311 -13.63 -8.65 17.06
C ASP A 311 -14.99 -8.08 16.64
N LEU A 312 -15.97 -8.96 16.48
CA LEU A 312 -17.28 -8.60 15.97
C LEU A 312 -17.97 -7.47 16.78
N PRO A 313 -17.93 -7.42 18.12
CA PRO A 313 -18.53 -6.32 18.88
C PRO A 313 -17.88 -4.96 18.56
N GLN A 314 -16.55 -4.90 18.53
CA GLN A 314 -15.80 -3.67 18.21
C GLN A 314 -16.08 -3.22 16.76
N ARG A 315 -16.17 -4.19 15.85
CA ARG A 315 -16.51 -3.93 14.46
C ARG A 315 -17.93 -3.36 14.33
N VAL A 316 -18.92 -3.93 15.02
CA VAL A 316 -20.29 -3.40 15.03
C VAL A 316 -20.35 -1.96 15.54
N GLU A 317 -19.63 -1.65 16.62
CA GLU A 317 -19.53 -0.29 17.17
C GLU A 317 -18.96 0.69 16.14
N LYS A 318 -17.85 0.32 15.48
CA LYS A 318 -17.21 1.16 14.46
C LYS A 318 -18.09 1.36 13.22
N PHE A 319 -18.78 0.31 12.78
CA PHE A 319 -19.71 0.41 11.64
C PHE A 319 -20.97 1.24 11.97
N ALA A 320 -21.38 1.29 13.23
CA ALA A 320 -22.52 2.11 13.65
C ALA A 320 -22.26 3.61 13.46
N GLU A 321 -21.00 4.07 13.55
CA GLU A 321 -20.59 5.45 13.22
C GLU A 321 -20.93 5.83 11.76
N PHE A 322 -21.03 4.83 10.87
CA PHE A 322 -21.38 4.99 9.45
C PHE A 322 -22.84 4.62 9.13
N GLY A 323 -23.69 4.45 10.15
CA GLY A 323 -25.12 4.16 9.98
C GLY A 323 -25.48 2.70 9.69
N TRP A 324 -24.55 1.76 9.86
CA TRP A 324 -24.81 0.34 9.65
C TRP A 324 -25.40 -0.33 10.90
N SER A 325 -26.37 -1.22 10.69
CA SER A 325 -26.94 -2.02 11.77
C SER A 325 -26.04 -3.19 12.16
N GLY A 326 -26.11 -3.62 13.42
CA GLY A 326 -25.34 -4.79 13.89
C GLY A 326 -25.68 -6.09 13.15
N GLN A 327 -26.86 -6.20 12.54
CA GLN A 327 -27.25 -7.35 11.73
C GLN A 327 -26.57 -7.32 10.36
N GLU A 328 -26.51 -6.16 9.70
CA GLU A 328 -25.82 -6.01 8.41
C GLU A 328 -24.32 -6.29 8.55
N VAL A 329 -23.71 -5.84 9.65
CA VAL A 329 -22.28 -6.10 9.93
C VAL A 329 -22.00 -7.60 10.12
N ARG A 330 -22.91 -8.34 10.77
CA ARG A 330 -22.81 -9.80 10.92
C ARG A 330 -22.93 -10.54 9.59
N ASN A 331 -23.63 -9.96 8.64
CA ASN A 331 -23.84 -10.51 7.31
C ASN A 331 -22.68 -10.23 6.34
N VAL A 332 -21.67 -9.46 6.75
CA VAL A 332 -20.45 -9.24 5.96
C VAL A 332 -19.65 -10.54 5.89
N TRP A 333 -19.53 -11.11 4.69
CA TRP A 333 -18.79 -12.34 4.46
C TRP A 333 -17.30 -12.12 4.25
N ALA A 334 -16.93 -11.05 3.53
CA ALA A 334 -15.54 -10.79 3.21
C ALA A 334 -15.30 -9.30 2.89
N PHE A 335 -14.05 -8.89 3.09
CA PHE A 335 -13.50 -7.64 2.58
C PHE A 335 -12.45 -7.97 1.51
N GLY A 336 -12.35 -7.16 0.46
CA GLY A 336 -11.44 -7.46 -0.65
C GLY A 336 -10.93 -6.22 -1.37
N PRO A 337 -9.87 -6.37 -2.19
CA PRO A 337 -9.09 -7.61 -2.39
C PRO A 337 -8.09 -7.91 -1.26
N ALA A 338 -8.05 -9.17 -0.81
CA ALA A 338 -7.14 -9.64 0.24
C ALA A 338 -5.65 -9.62 -0.18
N ALA A 339 -5.37 -9.90 -1.46
CA ALA A 339 -4.01 -9.99 -2.01
C ALA A 339 -3.23 -8.67 -1.92
N THR A 340 -3.92 -7.53 -2.03
CA THR A 340 -3.30 -6.20 -2.13
C THR A 340 -3.21 -5.52 -0.77
N SER A 341 -3.60 -6.20 0.33
CA SER A 341 -3.79 -5.64 1.67
C SER A 341 -4.78 -4.45 1.74
N ASN A 342 -5.47 -4.18 0.63
CA ASN A 342 -6.37 -3.06 0.43
C ASN A 342 -7.81 -3.60 0.50
N THR A 343 -8.39 -3.57 1.70
CA THR A 343 -9.66 -4.24 2.01
C THR A 343 -10.83 -3.25 1.93
N ASN A 344 -10.97 -2.57 0.80
CA ASN A 344 -11.86 -1.43 0.61
C ASN A 344 -13.15 -1.74 -0.18
N ASN A 345 -13.41 -3.02 -0.45
CA ASN A 345 -14.66 -3.53 -1.01
C ASN A 345 -15.29 -4.55 -0.04
N MET A 346 -16.61 -4.76 -0.14
CA MET A 346 -17.35 -5.63 0.77
C MET A 346 -18.26 -6.62 0.04
N LEU A 347 -18.35 -7.84 0.57
CA LEU A 347 -19.36 -8.82 0.19
C LEU A 347 -20.32 -9.04 1.37
N VAL A 348 -21.60 -8.78 1.14
CA VAL A 348 -22.66 -8.89 2.16
C VAL A 348 -23.70 -9.93 1.73
N ASN A 349 -24.11 -10.77 2.68
CA ASN A 349 -25.18 -11.72 2.46
C ASN A 349 -26.55 -11.16 2.88
N ALA A 350 -27.47 -11.02 1.93
CA ALA A 350 -28.85 -10.63 2.17
C ALA A 350 -29.86 -11.77 1.91
N THR A 351 -29.38 -13.00 1.69
CA THR A 351 -30.24 -14.15 1.42
C THR A 351 -31.02 -14.60 2.66
N THR A 352 -32.20 -15.18 2.44
CA THR A 352 -33.03 -15.76 3.51
C THR A 352 -33.52 -17.15 3.10
N GLY A 353 -33.37 -18.15 3.98
CA GLY A 353 -33.92 -19.49 3.77
C GLY A 353 -33.23 -20.36 2.70
N VAL A 354 -32.06 -19.97 2.16
CA VAL A 354 -31.35 -20.73 1.12
C VAL A 354 -30.65 -21.95 1.71
N GLN A 355 -31.00 -23.14 1.22
CA GLN A 355 -30.37 -24.40 1.60
C GLN A 355 -28.98 -24.56 0.98
N TYR A 356 -28.05 -25.19 1.71
CA TYR A 356 -26.67 -25.49 1.28
C TYR A 356 -25.79 -24.27 0.99
N LEU A 357 -26.22 -23.05 1.36
CA LEU A 357 -25.46 -21.82 1.10
C LEU A 357 -24.07 -21.83 1.74
N ASN A 358 -23.95 -22.38 2.95
CA ASN A 358 -22.68 -22.45 3.68
C ASN A 358 -21.61 -23.27 2.95
N GLU A 359 -22.01 -24.29 2.17
CA GLU A 359 -21.07 -25.08 1.35
C GLU A 359 -20.52 -24.28 0.15
N MET A 360 -21.29 -23.30 -0.32
CA MET A 360 -20.91 -22.44 -1.45
C MET A 360 -20.21 -21.15 -1.03
N LYS A 361 -20.28 -20.81 0.26
CA LYS A 361 -19.78 -19.55 0.81
C LYS A 361 -18.32 -19.31 0.40
N ASP A 362 -17.46 -20.30 0.60
CA ASP A 362 -16.03 -20.14 0.32
C ASP A 362 -15.76 -19.92 -1.17
N TYR A 363 -16.50 -20.60 -2.06
CA TYR A 363 -16.40 -20.38 -3.50
C TYR A 363 -16.85 -18.99 -3.95
N ILE A 364 -17.94 -18.47 -3.35
CA ILE A 364 -18.43 -17.11 -3.64
C ILE A 364 -17.42 -16.08 -3.11
N VAL A 365 -16.88 -16.29 -1.91
CA VAL A 365 -15.84 -15.42 -1.32
C VAL A 365 -14.57 -15.44 -2.19
N SER A 366 -14.08 -16.60 -2.62
CA SER A 366 -12.92 -16.68 -3.53
C SER A 366 -13.17 -15.95 -4.84
N SER A 367 -14.39 -16.08 -5.40
CA SER A 367 -14.79 -15.33 -6.59
C SER A 367 -14.79 -13.83 -6.33
N PHE A 368 -15.29 -13.37 -5.18
CA PHE A 368 -15.29 -11.95 -4.81
C PHE A 368 -13.86 -11.39 -4.66
N GLN A 369 -12.94 -12.14 -4.04
CA GLN A 369 -11.55 -11.73 -3.93
C GLN A 369 -10.89 -11.55 -5.30
N TRP A 370 -11.19 -12.46 -6.23
CA TRP A 370 -10.70 -12.36 -7.60
C TRP A 370 -11.32 -11.18 -8.36
N THR A 371 -12.65 -11.07 -8.32
CA THR A 371 -13.39 -9.99 -8.99
C THR A 371 -12.97 -8.62 -8.46
N SER A 372 -12.87 -8.43 -7.14
CA SER A 372 -12.44 -7.15 -6.55
C SER A 372 -10.99 -6.79 -6.85
N ASN A 373 -10.13 -7.75 -7.19
CA ASN A 373 -8.77 -7.47 -7.60
C ASN A 373 -8.64 -7.06 -9.08
N GLN A 374 -9.60 -7.46 -9.93
CA GLN A 374 -9.55 -7.19 -11.35
C GLN A 374 -10.58 -6.15 -11.79
N GLY A 375 -11.84 -6.15 -11.37
CA GLY A 375 -12.82 -5.27 -12.03
C GLY A 375 -13.11 -5.69 -13.48
N VAL A 376 -14.15 -5.10 -14.05
CA VAL A 376 -14.69 -5.48 -15.37
C VAL A 376 -14.20 -4.57 -16.50
N LEU A 377 -13.86 -3.31 -16.19
CA LEU A 377 -13.53 -2.31 -17.20
C LEU A 377 -12.16 -2.58 -17.82
N CYS A 378 -11.11 -2.70 -17.02
CA CYS A 378 -9.74 -2.84 -17.52
C CYS A 378 -8.84 -3.71 -16.64
N GLU A 379 -9.44 -4.60 -15.84
CA GLU A 379 -8.72 -5.48 -14.92
C GLU A 379 -7.89 -4.71 -13.87
N GLU A 380 -8.33 -3.51 -13.45
CA GLU A 380 -7.79 -2.78 -12.30
C GLU A 380 -8.56 -3.01 -10.98
N PRO A 381 -7.88 -3.08 -9.82
CA PRO A 381 -8.54 -3.31 -8.54
C PRO A 381 -9.72 -2.36 -8.25
N MET A 382 -10.81 -2.92 -7.73
CA MET A 382 -11.98 -2.17 -7.34
C MET A 382 -11.73 -1.33 -6.08
N ARG A 383 -12.48 -0.25 -5.92
CA ARG A 383 -12.49 0.62 -4.75
C ARG A 383 -13.91 1.02 -4.38
N GLY A 384 -14.29 0.80 -3.12
CA GLY A 384 -15.56 1.30 -2.57
C GLY A 384 -16.80 0.58 -3.08
N VAL A 385 -16.67 -0.66 -3.57
CA VAL A 385 -17.79 -1.45 -4.12
C VAL A 385 -18.33 -2.42 -3.07
N LYS A 386 -19.65 -2.42 -2.87
CA LYS A 386 -20.36 -3.42 -2.05
C LYS A 386 -21.16 -4.34 -2.94
N PHE A 387 -20.80 -5.62 -2.97
CA PHE A 387 -21.65 -6.65 -3.57
C PHE A 387 -22.57 -7.24 -2.52
N VAL A 388 -23.86 -7.34 -2.86
CA VAL A 388 -24.87 -7.94 -2.01
C VAL A 388 -25.40 -9.20 -2.68
N LEU A 389 -25.24 -10.33 -2.01
CA LEU A 389 -25.86 -11.59 -2.39
C LEU A 389 -27.34 -11.54 -2.06
N HIS A 390 -28.18 -11.39 -3.08
CA HIS A 390 -29.61 -11.21 -2.93
C HIS A 390 -30.34 -12.55 -2.77
N ASP A 391 -30.05 -13.49 -3.66
CA ASP A 391 -30.66 -14.83 -3.64
C ASP A 391 -29.76 -15.87 -4.34
N VAL A 392 -29.94 -17.15 -4.02
CA VAL A 392 -29.28 -18.26 -4.71
C VAL A 392 -30.25 -19.43 -4.83
N THR A 393 -30.50 -19.88 -6.05
CA THR A 393 -31.19 -21.15 -6.30
C THR A 393 -30.15 -22.25 -6.50
N THR A 394 -30.16 -23.26 -5.64
CA THR A 394 -29.21 -24.39 -5.65
C THR A 394 -29.92 -25.71 -5.93
N ILE A 395 -29.18 -26.66 -6.51
CA ILE A 395 -29.60 -28.07 -6.59
C ILE A 395 -29.17 -28.82 -5.32
N ALA A 396 -29.83 -29.92 -4.96
CA ALA A 396 -29.58 -30.68 -3.73
C ALA A 396 -28.25 -31.47 -3.71
N ASP A 397 -27.72 -31.86 -4.87
CA ASP A 397 -26.49 -32.67 -4.94
C ASP A 397 -25.21 -31.82 -4.89
N ALA A 398 -24.32 -32.14 -3.93
CA ALA A 398 -23.07 -31.40 -3.70
C ALA A 398 -22.11 -31.44 -4.90
N VAL A 399 -22.13 -32.52 -5.69
CA VAL A 399 -21.30 -32.68 -6.90
C VAL A 399 -21.58 -31.56 -7.92
N HIS A 400 -22.81 -31.05 -7.95
CA HIS A 400 -23.22 -29.98 -8.86
C HIS A 400 -22.98 -28.57 -8.29
N ARG A 401 -22.41 -28.46 -7.08
CA ARG A 401 -22.06 -27.19 -6.39
C ARG A 401 -20.54 -26.98 -6.23
N GLY A 402 -19.71 -27.78 -6.89
CA GLY A 402 -18.25 -27.63 -6.81
C GLY A 402 -17.74 -26.27 -7.31
N GLY A 403 -16.54 -25.89 -6.89
CA GLY A 403 -15.94 -24.58 -7.18
C GLY A 403 -15.91 -24.22 -8.67
N GLY A 404 -15.67 -25.19 -9.57
CA GLY A 404 -15.70 -24.98 -11.02
C GLY A 404 -17.08 -24.58 -11.58
N GLN A 405 -18.16 -24.74 -10.81
CA GLN A 405 -19.51 -24.32 -11.18
C GLN A 405 -19.87 -22.96 -10.58
N ILE A 406 -19.51 -22.74 -9.30
CA ILE A 406 -19.95 -21.58 -8.51
C ILE A 406 -19.06 -20.36 -8.75
N ILE A 407 -17.74 -20.54 -8.82
CA ILE A 407 -16.79 -19.44 -9.01
C ILE A 407 -17.06 -18.67 -10.32
N PRO A 408 -17.12 -19.32 -11.50
CA PRO A 408 -17.36 -18.58 -12.75
C PRO A 408 -18.76 -17.96 -12.82
N ALA A 409 -19.78 -18.58 -12.20
CA ALA A 409 -21.11 -17.99 -12.12
C ALA A 409 -21.13 -16.73 -11.24
N SER A 410 -20.51 -16.81 -10.07
CA SER A 410 -20.42 -15.69 -9.12
C SER A 410 -19.66 -14.51 -9.74
N ARG A 411 -18.52 -14.79 -10.38
CA ARG A 411 -17.68 -13.77 -11.04
C ARG A 411 -18.45 -13.03 -12.14
N ARG A 412 -19.15 -13.77 -13.01
CA ARG A 412 -19.98 -13.16 -14.06
C ARG A 412 -21.12 -12.34 -13.49
N CYS A 413 -21.74 -12.80 -12.39
CA CYS A 413 -22.81 -12.06 -11.73
C CYS A 413 -22.32 -10.74 -11.15
N MET A 414 -21.15 -10.72 -10.51
CA MET A 414 -20.54 -9.51 -9.96
C MET A 414 -20.13 -8.52 -11.06
N PHE A 415 -19.49 -8.99 -12.14
CA PHE A 415 -19.16 -8.13 -13.28
C PHE A 415 -20.40 -7.55 -13.98
N ALA A 416 -21.47 -8.34 -14.10
CA ALA A 416 -22.74 -7.83 -14.61
C ALA A 416 -23.33 -6.75 -13.69
N ALA A 417 -23.26 -6.95 -12.37
CA ALA A 417 -23.72 -5.97 -11.38
C ALA A 417 -22.90 -4.68 -11.45
N GLU A 418 -21.57 -4.78 -11.55
CA GLU A 418 -20.68 -3.64 -11.72
C GLU A 418 -20.97 -2.83 -12.99
N LEU A 419 -21.09 -3.49 -14.15
CA LEU A 419 -21.44 -2.83 -15.41
C LEU A 419 -22.82 -2.16 -15.36
N SER A 420 -23.75 -2.74 -14.60
CA SER A 420 -25.09 -2.19 -14.40
C SER A 420 -25.15 -1.07 -13.36
N ALA A 421 -24.04 -0.76 -12.67
CA ALA A 421 -23.96 0.20 -11.57
C ALA A 421 -23.33 1.55 -11.97
N GLN A 422 -23.25 1.85 -13.28
CA GLN A 422 -22.50 2.98 -13.82
C GLN A 422 -21.02 3.00 -13.36
N PRO A 423 -20.20 2.05 -13.85
CA PRO A 423 -18.82 1.95 -13.42
C PRO A 423 -18.00 3.17 -13.87
N ARG A 424 -17.01 3.53 -13.07
CA ARG A 424 -16.10 4.67 -13.28
C ARG A 424 -14.67 4.28 -12.95
N LEU A 425 -13.74 5.03 -13.54
CA LEU A 425 -12.34 5.01 -13.11
C LEU A 425 -12.12 6.04 -12.01
N VAL A 426 -11.20 5.70 -11.11
CA VAL A 426 -10.67 6.57 -10.07
C VAL A 426 -9.18 6.69 -10.30
N GLU A 427 -8.68 7.93 -10.37
CA GLU A 427 -7.25 8.23 -10.53
C GLU A 427 -6.64 8.71 -9.21
N PRO A 428 -5.37 8.41 -8.93
CA PRO A 428 -4.72 8.89 -7.72
C PRO A 428 -4.26 10.34 -7.87
N TYR A 429 -4.31 11.09 -6.77
CA TYR A 429 -3.85 12.46 -6.68
C TYR A 429 -2.73 12.61 -5.64
N TYR A 430 -1.75 13.45 -5.97
CA TYR A 430 -0.77 13.94 -5.03
C TYR A 430 -1.24 15.24 -4.38
N LEU A 431 -0.93 15.39 -3.10
CA LEU A 431 -0.80 16.70 -2.47
C LEU A 431 0.57 17.25 -2.82
N ALA A 432 0.59 18.30 -3.66
CA ALA A 432 1.76 19.07 -4.01
C ALA A 432 1.88 20.25 -3.03
N ASP A 433 2.93 20.23 -2.21
CA ASP A 433 3.33 21.33 -1.34
C ASP A 433 4.46 22.10 -2.03
N ILE A 434 4.14 23.31 -2.48
CA ILE A 434 5.04 24.16 -3.27
C ILE A 434 5.41 25.38 -2.44
N THR A 435 6.70 25.54 -2.16
CA THR A 435 7.24 26.74 -1.52
C THR A 435 7.95 27.60 -2.56
N CYS A 436 7.51 28.86 -2.73
CA CYS A 436 8.11 29.77 -3.70
C CYS A 436 8.10 31.23 -3.21
N PRO A 437 8.98 32.11 -3.71
CA PRO A 437 8.84 33.55 -3.51
C PRO A 437 7.58 34.11 -4.17
N GLU A 438 7.07 35.24 -3.68
CA GLU A 438 5.89 35.93 -4.23
C GLU A 438 5.99 36.18 -5.75
N GLN A 439 7.18 36.56 -6.21
CA GLN A 439 7.48 36.84 -7.62
C GLN A 439 7.27 35.64 -8.55
N SER A 440 7.30 34.43 -7.99
CA SER A 440 7.18 33.18 -8.74
C SER A 440 5.79 32.55 -8.64
N LEU A 441 4.86 33.12 -7.86
CA LEU A 441 3.48 32.61 -7.70
C LEU A 441 2.76 32.46 -9.03
N GLY A 442 2.85 33.48 -9.90
CA GLY A 442 2.25 33.42 -11.23
C GLY A 442 2.72 32.22 -12.07
N GLY A 443 4.00 31.85 -11.95
CA GLY A 443 4.56 30.67 -12.59
C GLY A 443 4.02 29.36 -11.99
N VAL A 444 3.82 29.31 -10.67
CA VAL A 444 3.20 28.15 -9.99
C VAL A 444 1.75 27.95 -10.45
N HIS A 445 0.93 29.01 -10.51
CA HIS A 445 -0.44 28.93 -11.01
C HIS A 445 -0.51 28.48 -12.47
N SER A 446 0.34 29.04 -13.33
CA SER A 446 0.48 28.62 -14.73
C SER A 446 0.82 27.13 -14.84
N ALA A 447 1.80 26.68 -14.03
CA ALA A 447 2.26 25.31 -14.05
C ALA A 447 1.17 24.32 -13.63
N LEU A 448 0.49 24.59 -12.51
CA LEU A 448 -0.61 23.76 -12.00
C LEU A 448 -1.80 23.73 -12.97
N GLY A 449 -2.22 24.89 -13.48
CA GLY A 449 -3.37 25.00 -14.38
C GLY A 449 -3.20 24.19 -15.67
N ARG A 450 -1.99 24.11 -16.22
CA ARG A 450 -1.69 23.30 -17.41
C ARG A 450 -1.73 21.79 -17.16
N ARG A 451 -1.66 21.36 -15.90
CA ARG A 451 -1.56 19.96 -15.48
C ARG A 451 -2.77 19.49 -14.67
N ARG A 452 -3.92 20.17 -14.83
CA ARG A 452 -5.16 19.90 -14.07
C ARG A 452 -4.97 19.98 -12.54
N GLY A 453 -4.01 20.78 -12.08
CA GLY A 453 -3.77 20.99 -10.67
C GLY A 453 -4.79 21.96 -10.06
N THR A 454 -5.37 21.59 -8.93
CA THR A 454 -6.34 22.41 -8.19
C THR A 454 -5.72 22.93 -6.91
N ILE A 455 -5.69 24.25 -6.73
CA ILE A 455 -5.14 24.87 -5.52
C ILE A 455 -6.16 24.79 -4.39
N ILE A 456 -5.71 24.32 -3.24
CA ILE A 456 -6.50 24.13 -2.02
C ILE A 456 -6.29 25.32 -1.09
N GLU A 457 -5.02 25.66 -0.89
CA GLU A 457 -4.57 26.59 0.12
C GLU A 457 -3.36 27.35 -0.41
N GLU A 458 -3.38 28.66 -0.22
CA GLU A 458 -2.25 29.53 -0.50
C GLU A 458 -2.04 30.42 0.72
N GLN A 459 -0.86 30.32 1.33
CA GLN A 459 -0.52 31.05 2.53
C GLN A 459 0.84 31.70 2.41
N MET A 460 0.92 32.96 2.86
CA MET A 460 2.20 33.62 3.03
C MET A 460 2.92 32.98 4.21
N ALA A 461 4.04 32.33 3.92
CA ALA A 461 4.97 31.83 4.91
C ALA A 461 5.89 32.96 5.42
N ASN A 462 6.64 32.69 6.48
CA ASN A 462 7.59 33.65 7.01
C ASN A 462 8.70 34.00 5.98
N ARG A 463 9.13 35.26 5.98
CA ARG A 463 10.25 35.81 5.16
C ARG A 463 9.97 35.95 3.65
N GLY A 464 8.73 36.23 3.26
CA GLY A 464 8.39 36.57 1.85
C GLY A 464 8.34 35.36 0.91
N LEU A 465 8.17 34.17 1.49
CA LEU A 465 7.85 32.95 0.76
C LEU A 465 6.36 32.68 0.88
N PHE A 466 5.81 31.99 -0.10
CA PHE A 466 4.45 31.47 -0.14
C PHE A 466 4.51 29.96 -0.14
N ASN A 467 3.58 29.35 0.58
CA ASN A 467 3.30 27.93 0.54
C ASN A 467 1.97 27.74 -0.19
N VAL A 468 2.00 27.01 -1.30
CA VAL A 468 0.85 26.68 -2.13
C VAL A 468 0.64 25.17 -2.04
N LYS A 469 -0.50 24.76 -1.50
CA LYS A 469 -0.93 23.37 -1.51
C LYS A 469 -1.94 23.14 -2.63
N ALA A 470 -1.69 22.15 -3.46
CA ALA A 470 -2.54 21.80 -4.57
C ALA A 470 -2.71 20.29 -4.72
N TYR A 471 -3.87 19.88 -5.22
CA TYR A 471 -4.08 18.52 -5.72
C TYR A 471 -3.59 18.42 -7.16
N LEU A 472 -2.78 17.42 -7.46
CA LEU A 472 -2.23 17.16 -8.79
C LEU A 472 -2.46 15.68 -9.17
N PRO A 473 -3.09 15.36 -10.31
CA PRO A 473 -3.23 13.98 -10.74
C PRO A 473 -1.85 13.35 -10.92
N VAL A 474 -1.64 12.13 -10.41
CA VAL A 474 -0.32 11.48 -10.49
C VAL A 474 0.14 11.33 -11.94
N MET A 475 -0.77 11.09 -12.88
CA MET A 475 -0.42 10.94 -14.29
C MET A 475 0.10 12.25 -14.92
N GLU A 476 -0.29 13.41 -14.38
CA GLU A 476 0.18 14.73 -14.81
C GLU A 476 1.41 15.20 -14.04
N SER A 477 1.80 14.48 -12.99
CA SER A 477 2.96 14.81 -12.15
C SER A 477 4.31 14.49 -12.80
N PHE A 478 4.34 13.63 -13.81
CA PHE A 478 5.60 13.26 -14.48
C PHE A 478 6.21 14.45 -15.22
N GLY A 479 7.47 14.74 -14.90
CA GLY A 479 8.17 15.91 -15.39
C GLY A 479 7.64 17.24 -14.83
N PHE A 480 6.70 17.22 -13.88
CA PHE A 480 6.13 18.44 -13.30
C PHE A 480 7.18 19.25 -12.53
N ASN A 481 8.10 18.59 -11.82
CA ASN A 481 9.17 19.28 -11.09
C ASN A 481 10.06 20.11 -12.04
N SER A 482 10.48 19.50 -13.15
CA SER A 482 11.26 20.18 -14.19
C SER A 482 10.48 21.32 -14.84
N PHE A 483 9.19 21.09 -15.11
CA PHE A 483 8.31 22.09 -15.70
C PHE A 483 8.10 23.30 -14.76
N LEU A 484 7.85 23.03 -13.47
CA LEU A 484 7.73 24.04 -12.43
C LEU A 484 9.02 24.85 -12.27
N ALA A 485 10.18 24.18 -12.31
CA ALA A 485 11.47 24.85 -12.25
C ALA A 485 11.67 25.81 -13.44
N VAL A 486 11.22 25.46 -14.65
CA VAL A 486 11.28 26.36 -15.82
C VAL A 486 10.37 27.57 -15.62
N GLU A 487 9.09 27.37 -15.27
CA GLU A 487 8.12 28.46 -15.09
C GLU A 487 8.48 29.40 -13.93
N THR A 488 9.23 28.92 -12.94
CA THR A 488 9.62 29.68 -11.74
C THR A 488 11.10 30.11 -11.72
N SER A 489 11.85 29.87 -12.80
CA SER A 489 13.31 30.10 -12.86
C SER A 489 14.09 29.40 -11.72
N GLY A 490 13.65 28.21 -11.33
CA GLY A 490 14.26 27.36 -10.31
C GLY A 490 14.06 27.84 -8.87
N ARG A 491 13.15 28.80 -8.64
CA ARG A 491 12.92 29.40 -7.32
C ARG A 491 11.85 28.72 -6.49
N ALA A 492 11.03 27.86 -7.11
CA ALA A 492 10.06 27.05 -6.40
C ALA A 492 10.65 25.70 -5.98
N PHE A 493 10.27 25.26 -4.80
CA PHE A 493 10.56 23.93 -4.27
C PHE A 493 9.27 23.14 -4.16
N LEU A 494 9.25 21.91 -4.69
CA LEU A 494 8.08 21.04 -4.73
C LEU A 494 8.33 19.79 -3.88
N GLN A 495 7.36 19.47 -3.05
CA GLN A 495 7.23 18.16 -2.43
C GLN A 495 5.87 17.57 -2.81
N MET A 496 5.85 16.28 -3.14
CA MET A 496 4.62 15.56 -3.47
C MET A 496 4.48 14.33 -2.57
N SER A 497 3.27 14.09 -2.09
CA SER A 497 2.89 12.87 -1.39
C SER A 497 1.54 12.40 -1.87
N PHE A 498 1.33 11.08 -1.93
CA PHE A 498 0.00 10.51 -2.18
C PHE A 498 -1.01 11.03 -1.16
N ASP A 499 -2.15 11.51 -1.63
CA ASP A 499 -3.20 12.07 -0.78
C ASP A 499 -4.47 11.22 -0.86
N HIS A 500 -5.14 11.22 -2.01
CA HIS A 500 -6.40 10.51 -2.18
C HIS A 500 -6.61 9.99 -3.61
N TRP A 501 -7.75 9.32 -3.79
CA TRP A 501 -8.24 8.83 -5.07
C TRP A 501 -9.48 9.65 -5.46
N GLU A 502 -9.48 10.21 -6.67
CA GLU A 502 -10.57 11.04 -7.17
C GLU A 502 -11.19 10.43 -8.44
N LEU A 503 -12.51 10.61 -8.60
CA LEU A 503 -13.23 10.12 -9.76
C LEU A 503 -12.73 10.80 -11.04
N VAL A 504 -12.50 10.00 -12.07
CA VAL A 504 -12.27 10.54 -13.41
C VAL A 504 -13.61 11.07 -13.92
N ASP A 505 -13.66 12.37 -14.21
CA ASP A 505 -14.86 13.09 -14.70
C ASP A 505 -15.17 12.76 -16.17
N SER A 506 -15.35 11.46 -16.47
CA SER A 506 -15.81 10.97 -17.77
C SER A 506 -16.31 9.54 -17.67
N ASP A 507 -17.45 9.24 -18.30
CA ASP A 507 -18.05 7.90 -18.28
C ASP A 507 -17.32 6.95 -19.25
N PRO A 508 -16.67 5.88 -18.78
CA PRO A 508 -15.94 4.95 -19.64
C PRO A 508 -16.83 4.14 -20.61
N LEU A 509 -18.13 4.05 -20.37
CA LEU A 509 -19.06 3.32 -21.25
C LEU A 509 -19.43 4.11 -22.51
N LEU A 510 -19.31 5.45 -22.47
CA LEU A 510 -19.61 6.30 -23.62
C LEU A 510 -18.52 6.20 -24.70
N PRO A 511 -18.87 5.92 -25.99
CA PRO A 511 -17.89 5.69 -27.06
C PRO A 511 -16.84 6.79 -27.30
N SER A 512 -17.16 8.06 -27.03
CA SER A 512 -16.32 9.22 -27.32
C SER A 512 -15.73 9.89 -26.07
N SER A 513 -15.75 9.22 -24.92
CA SER A 513 -15.26 9.80 -23.67
C SER A 513 -13.77 9.56 -23.46
N LYS A 514 -13.10 10.51 -22.78
CA LYS A 514 -11.70 10.35 -22.34
C LYS A 514 -11.53 9.10 -21.46
N GLY A 515 -12.51 8.81 -20.60
CA GLY A 515 -12.52 7.62 -19.75
C GLY A 515 -12.46 6.33 -20.55
N ARG A 516 -13.17 6.26 -21.70
CA ARG A 516 -13.11 5.10 -22.59
C ARG A 516 -11.75 4.97 -23.26
N ASP A 517 -11.14 6.07 -23.67
CA ASP A 517 -9.78 6.04 -24.24
C ASP A 517 -8.75 5.52 -23.22
N ILE A 518 -8.86 5.96 -21.96
CA ILE A 518 -8.03 5.45 -20.86
C ILE A 518 -8.26 3.94 -20.68
N VAL A 519 -9.51 3.50 -20.55
CA VAL A 519 -9.86 2.07 -20.42
C VAL A 519 -9.31 1.26 -21.59
N ARG A 520 -9.52 1.71 -22.83
CA ARG A 520 -9.03 1.04 -24.04
C ARG A 520 -7.51 0.93 -24.05
N SER A 521 -6.81 2.00 -23.68
CA SER A 521 -5.33 2.00 -23.62
C SER A 521 -4.81 0.96 -22.61
N ILE A 522 -5.47 0.83 -21.45
CA ILE A 522 -5.10 -0.15 -20.42
C ILE A 522 -5.41 -1.57 -20.89
N ARG A 523 -6.58 -1.79 -21.52
CA ARG A 523 -7.00 -3.10 -22.05
C ARG A 523 -6.06 -3.61 -23.14
N VAL A 524 -5.73 -2.76 -24.12
CA VAL A 524 -4.76 -3.09 -25.19
C VAL A 524 -3.42 -3.49 -24.60
N ARG A 525 -2.93 -2.72 -23.61
CA ARG A 525 -1.66 -3.02 -22.94
C ARG A 525 -1.67 -4.36 -22.21
N LYS A 526 -2.76 -4.70 -21.53
CA LYS A 526 -2.93 -5.98 -20.83
C LYS A 526 -3.23 -7.16 -21.78
N GLY A 527 -3.31 -6.93 -23.09
CA GLY A 527 -3.68 -7.96 -24.07
C GLY A 527 -5.16 -8.37 -24.00
N LEU A 528 -6.01 -7.54 -23.40
CA LEU A 528 -7.46 -7.74 -23.34
C LEU A 528 -8.13 -7.27 -24.63
N LYS A 529 -9.35 -7.73 -24.88
CA LYS A 529 -10.19 -7.21 -25.98
C LYS A 529 -10.39 -5.71 -25.81
N GLU A 530 -10.25 -4.92 -26.87
CA GLU A 530 -10.31 -3.45 -26.78
C GLU A 530 -11.64 -2.94 -26.22
N ASP A 531 -12.74 -3.57 -26.60
CA ASP A 531 -14.07 -3.22 -26.11
C ASP A 531 -14.32 -3.73 -24.70
N ILE A 532 -15.02 -2.90 -23.92
CA ILE A 532 -15.55 -3.25 -22.61
C ILE A 532 -16.60 -4.36 -22.80
N PRO A 533 -16.62 -5.39 -21.95
CA PRO A 533 -17.67 -6.39 -21.99
C PRO A 533 -19.06 -5.75 -21.91
N ILE A 534 -19.97 -6.17 -22.78
CA ILE A 534 -21.36 -5.73 -22.74
C ILE A 534 -22.18 -6.70 -21.90
N VAL A 535 -23.14 -6.20 -21.14
CA VAL A 535 -24.13 -7.06 -20.51
C VAL A 535 -25.32 -7.22 -21.44
N VAL A 536 -25.69 -8.47 -21.73
CA VAL A 536 -26.82 -8.76 -22.61
C VAL A 536 -28.07 -8.87 -21.75
N VAL A 537 -29.00 -7.94 -21.95
CA VAL A 537 -30.32 -8.01 -21.30
C VAL A 537 -31.14 -9.06 -22.05
N ASP A 538 -31.33 -10.24 -21.48
CA ASP A 538 -32.26 -11.24 -22.03
C ASP A 538 -33.70 -10.89 -21.61
N VAL A 539 -34.36 -10.11 -22.47
CA VAL A 539 -35.76 -9.68 -22.32
C VAL A 539 -36.71 -10.88 -22.20
N GLY A 540 -36.34 -12.06 -22.72
CA GLY A 540 -37.16 -13.27 -22.68
C GLY A 540 -37.29 -13.91 -21.30
N ILE A 541 -36.30 -13.73 -20.42
CA ILE A 541 -36.32 -14.28 -19.05
C ILE A 541 -37.18 -13.41 -18.13
N VAL A 542 -37.10 -12.08 -18.26
CA VAL A 542 -37.90 -11.12 -17.48
C VAL A 542 -39.40 -11.34 -17.71
N LEU A 543 -39.81 -11.60 -18.95
CA LEU A 543 -41.21 -11.84 -19.30
C LEU A 543 -41.73 -13.22 -18.80
N ARG A 544 -40.89 -14.26 -18.84
CA ARG A 544 -41.29 -15.63 -18.41
C ARG A 544 -41.30 -15.82 -16.90
N GLN A 545 -40.44 -15.13 -16.16
CA GLN A 545 -40.34 -15.28 -14.71
C GLN A 545 -41.49 -14.55 -13.98
N TYR A 546 -42.09 -13.54 -14.60
CA TYR A 546 -43.19 -12.74 -14.01
C TYR A 546 -44.55 -12.90 -14.69
N ASN A 547 -44.67 -13.78 -15.70
CA ASN A 547 -45.94 -14.08 -16.39
C ASN A 547 -46.67 -12.81 -16.89
N MET A 548 -45.93 -11.80 -17.35
CA MET A 548 -46.48 -10.53 -17.81
C MET A 548 -46.47 -10.44 -19.34
N THR A 549 -47.57 -9.89 -19.90
CA THR A 549 -47.66 -9.51 -21.31
C THR A 549 -46.89 -8.21 -21.57
N SER A 550 -46.43 -8.05 -22.81
CA SER A 550 -45.42 -7.10 -23.31
C SER A 550 -45.65 -5.59 -23.10
N ASN A 551 -46.63 -5.17 -22.30
CA ASN A 551 -47.05 -3.76 -22.18
C ASN A 551 -46.89 -3.12 -20.79
N ILE A 552 -46.18 -3.75 -19.84
CA ILE A 552 -45.87 -3.12 -18.54
C ILE A 552 -44.37 -3.23 -18.29
N LEU A 553 -43.63 -2.26 -18.81
CA LEU A 553 -42.18 -2.13 -18.63
C LEU A 553 -41.93 -0.86 -17.80
N TYR A 554 -42.25 -0.92 -16.52
CA TYR A 554 -41.89 0.12 -15.56
C TYR A 554 -41.57 -0.49 -14.18
N TYR A 555 -40.30 -0.31 -13.78
CA TYR A 555 -39.72 -0.47 -12.44
C TYR A 555 -39.72 -1.88 -11.80
N HIS A 556 -38.56 -2.56 -11.85
CA HIS A 556 -37.76 -3.03 -10.69
C HIS A 556 -36.99 -4.36 -10.79
N LEU A 557 -37.07 -5.15 -11.86
CA LEU A 557 -36.16 -6.31 -12.02
C LEU A 557 -35.72 -6.50 -13.48
N LEU A 558 -34.52 -6.02 -13.80
CA LEU A 558 -33.78 -6.39 -15.01
C LEU A 558 -32.90 -7.58 -14.67
N VAL A 559 -33.27 -8.77 -15.16
CA VAL A 559 -32.44 -9.96 -15.10
C VAL A 559 -31.45 -9.87 -16.27
N VAL A 560 -30.17 -9.70 -15.96
CA VAL A 560 -29.13 -9.43 -16.98
C VAL A 560 -28.10 -10.57 -16.98
N GLU A 561 -27.88 -11.21 -18.14
CA GLU A 561 -26.89 -12.30 -18.33
C GLU A 561 -25.69 -11.79 -19.15
N MET A 562 -24.47 -12.08 -18.67
CA MET A 562 -23.23 -11.76 -19.38
C MET A 562 -22.76 -13.00 -20.17
N ILE A 563 -22.61 -12.85 -21.49
CA ILE A 563 -22.12 -13.91 -22.40
C ILE A 563 -20.60 -14.01 -22.34
#